data_AF-A0A3N5MZ41-F1
#
_entry.id   AF-A0A3N5MZ41-F1
#
_cell.length_a   1.000
_cell.length_b   1.000
_cell.length_c   1.000
_cell.angle_alpha   90.00
_cell.angle_beta   90.00
_cell.angle_gamma   90.00
#
_symmetry.space_group_name_H-M   'P 1'
#
loop_
_entity.id
_entity.type
_entity.pdbx_description
1 polymer ?
#
loop_
_entity_poly.entity_id
_entity_poly.type
_entity_poly.pdbx_seq_one_letter_code
_entity_poly.pdbx_strand_id
1 'polypeptide(L)'
;MTDMLRISWRGIILGVFLIITVLTHAETPQQKRSKLAVPERGFISSEPARTWEEGLISGNGTVGINVLSRPLDETVIFSHERLFLPQGPPTVPPDMGNRLFEIRNLIDRGLYRQATELAF
;
A
#
# COMPACT_ATOMS: atom_id res chain seq x y z
N MET A 1 27.54 63.97 6.90
CA MET A 1 26.13 64.30 6.61
C MET A 1 25.78 63.60 5.31
N THR A 2 25.46 62.31 5.34
CA THR A 2 24.11 61.73 5.48
C THR A 2 23.22 62.00 4.26
N ASP A 3 23.52 61.34 3.16
CA ASP A 3 22.49 60.96 2.17
C ASP A 3 22.44 59.44 2.08
N MET A 4 21.88 58.87 3.16
CA MET A 4 21.49 57.47 3.25
C MET A 4 20.33 57.22 2.27
N LEU A 5 20.56 56.31 1.32
CA LEU A 5 19.60 55.30 0.87
C LEU A 5 18.11 55.67 1.07
N ARG A 6 17.57 56.52 0.19
CA ARG A 6 16.11 56.65 0.05
C ARG A 6 15.58 55.41 -0.68
N ILE A 7 15.47 54.32 0.06
CA ILE A 7 14.68 53.15 -0.33
C ILE A 7 13.24 53.62 -0.56
N SER A 8 12.77 53.52 -1.81
CA SER A 8 11.38 53.76 -2.16
C SER A 8 10.55 52.60 -1.60
N TRP A 9 10.05 52.77 -0.38
CA TRP A 9 9.15 51.82 0.28
C TRP A 9 7.95 51.46 -0.58
N ARG A 10 7.47 52.39 -1.43
CA ARG A 10 6.39 52.14 -2.39
C ARG A 10 6.77 51.10 -3.44
N GLY A 11 8.01 51.13 -3.94
CA GLY A 11 8.52 50.15 -4.91
C GLY A 11 8.72 48.76 -4.30
N ILE A 12 9.21 48.70 -3.06
CA ILE A 12 9.36 47.43 -2.34
C ILE A 12 7.99 46.81 -2.05
N ILE A 13 7.03 47.60 -1.57
CA ILE A 13 5.68 47.12 -1.29
C ILE A 13 5.00 46.62 -2.57
N LEU A 14 5.11 47.35 -3.68
CA LEU A 14 4.59 46.89 -4.97
C LEU A 14 5.26 45.60 -5.46
N GLY A 15 6.60 45.50 -5.33
CA GLY A 15 7.35 44.32 -5.74
C GLY A 15 7.00 43.09 -4.90
N VAL A 16 6.90 43.24 -3.58
CA VAL A 16 6.50 42.17 -2.66
C VAL A 16 5.05 41.76 -2.93
N PHE A 17 4.15 42.71 -3.17
CA PHE A 17 2.77 42.39 -3.53
C PHE A 17 2.70 41.63 -4.85
N LEU A 18 3.45 42.04 -5.87
CA LEU A 18 3.53 41.35 -7.16
C LEU A 18 4.07 39.92 -6.99
N ILE A 19 5.13 39.73 -6.21
CA ILE A 19 5.71 38.40 -5.94
C ILE A 19 4.73 37.52 -5.16
N ILE A 20 4.08 38.05 -4.12
CA ILE A 20 3.06 37.32 -3.36
C ILE A 20 1.89 36.94 -4.27
N THR A 21 1.46 37.83 -5.16
CA THR A 21 0.37 37.54 -6.10
C THR A 21 0.75 36.44 -7.10
N VAL A 22 1.99 36.46 -7.60
CA VAL A 22 2.52 35.40 -8.49
C VAL A 22 2.67 34.07 -7.74
N LEU A 23 3.10 34.09 -6.48
CA LEU A 23 3.21 32.88 -5.66
C LEU A 23 1.84 32.33 -5.23
N THR A 24 0.82 33.16 -5.03
CA THR A 24 -0.54 32.71 -4.72
C THR A 24 -1.32 32.23 -5.95
N HIS A 25 -0.97 32.72 -7.15
CA HIS A 25 -1.55 32.30 -8.43
C HIS A 25 -0.64 31.35 -9.22
N ALA A 26 0.40 30.80 -8.59
CA ALA A 26 1.14 29.69 -9.14
C ALA A 26 0.24 28.45 -9.10
N GLU A 27 -0.69 28.38 -10.04
CA GLU A 27 -1.47 27.18 -10.31
C GLU A 27 -0.49 26.09 -10.71
N THR A 28 -0.36 25.05 -9.90
CA THR A 28 0.23 23.79 -10.34
C THR A 28 -0.43 23.39 -11.66
N PRO A 29 0.31 23.03 -12.71
CA PRO A 29 -0.29 22.68 -13.99
C PRO A 29 -1.30 21.55 -13.79
N GLN A 30 -2.59 21.87 -13.83
CA GLN A 30 -3.64 20.87 -13.80
C GLN A 30 -3.64 20.21 -15.18
N GLN A 31 -2.81 19.19 -15.35
CA GLN A 31 -2.74 18.43 -16.59
C GLN A 31 -4.13 17.90 -16.91
N LYS A 32 -4.73 18.41 -17.99
CA LYS A 32 -6.08 18.08 -18.45
C LYS A 32 -6.16 16.56 -18.64
N ARG A 33 -6.75 15.84 -17.69
CA ARG A 33 -6.89 14.37 -17.73
C ARG A 33 -7.68 14.01 -18.98
N SER A 34 -7.00 13.56 -20.04
CA SER A 34 -7.68 12.98 -21.20
C SER A 34 -8.40 11.72 -20.73
N LYS A 35 -9.69 11.60 -21.04
CA LYS A 35 -10.47 10.41 -20.69
C LYS A 35 -9.83 9.19 -21.36
N LEU A 36 -9.20 8.33 -20.54
CA LEU A 36 -8.59 7.09 -21.04
C LEU A 36 -9.68 6.20 -21.64
N ALA A 37 -9.36 5.53 -22.75
CA ALA A 37 -10.28 4.57 -23.34
C ALA A 37 -10.46 3.39 -22.37
N VAL A 38 -11.72 3.09 -22.02
CA VAL A 38 -12.05 1.94 -21.16
C VAL A 38 -11.84 0.67 -21.98
N PRO A 39 -11.09 -0.31 -21.48
CA PRO A 39 -10.88 -1.58 -22.20
C PRO A 39 -12.18 -2.40 -22.21
N GLU A 40 -12.33 -3.28 -23.20
CA GLU A 40 -13.46 -4.22 -23.27
C GLU A 40 -13.52 -5.15 -22.05
N ARG A 41 -12.36 -5.47 -21.46
CA ARG A 41 -12.22 -6.27 -20.23
C ARG A 41 -11.22 -5.62 -19.28
N GLY A 42 -11.52 -5.69 -17.98
CA GLY A 42 -10.68 -5.13 -16.92
C GLY A 42 -11.13 -3.74 -16.50
N PHE A 43 -10.18 -2.91 -16.07
CA PHE A 43 -10.45 -1.56 -15.58
C PHE A 43 -9.26 -0.64 -15.85
N ILE A 44 -9.46 0.65 -15.58
CA ILE A 44 -8.42 1.68 -15.62
C ILE A 44 -8.30 2.27 -14.23
N SER A 45 -7.07 2.44 -13.73
CA SER A 45 -6.83 3.35 -12.62
C SER A 45 -6.51 4.73 -13.17
N SER A 46 -7.20 5.76 -12.67
CA SER A 46 -6.99 7.15 -13.10
C SER A 46 -6.15 7.97 -12.12
N GLU A 47 -5.79 7.39 -10.97
CA GLU A 47 -4.99 8.03 -9.94
C GLU A 47 -3.88 7.08 -9.45
N PRO A 48 -2.69 7.62 -9.08
CA PRO A 48 -1.65 6.83 -8.43
C PRO A 48 -2.13 6.24 -7.10
N ALA A 49 -1.68 5.02 -6.80
CA ALA A 49 -1.97 4.34 -5.55
C ALA A 49 -1.26 5.01 -4.36
N ARG A 50 -1.99 5.27 -3.29
CA ARG A 50 -1.49 5.81 -2.02
C ARG A 50 -1.05 4.69 -1.08
N THR A 51 -1.78 3.59 -1.09
CA THR A 51 -1.46 2.39 -0.30
C THR A 51 -1.17 1.19 -1.19
N TRP A 52 -0.73 0.09 -0.59
CA TRP A 52 -0.45 -1.15 -1.31
C TRP A 52 -1.72 -1.74 -1.93
N GLU A 53 -2.86 -1.67 -1.23
CA GLU A 53 -4.15 -2.22 -1.63
C GLU A 53 -4.75 -1.57 -2.89
N GLU A 54 -4.33 -0.33 -3.18
CA GLU A 54 -4.79 0.43 -4.34
C GLU A 54 -3.95 0.17 -5.61
N GLY A 55 -2.83 -0.54 -5.47
CA GLY A 55 -1.92 -0.80 -6.59
C GLY A 55 -2.45 -1.79 -7.61
N LEU A 56 -1.91 -1.71 -8.83
CA LEU A 56 -2.31 -2.59 -9.94
C LEU A 56 -1.54 -3.91 -9.87
N ILE A 57 -2.28 -5.00 -9.69
CA ILE A 57 -1.70 -6.34 -9.53
C ILE A 57 -1.65 -7.07 -10.87
N SER A 58 -0.53 -7.76 -11.11
CA SER A 58 -0.38 -8.74 -12.19
C SER A 58 0.55 -9.87 -11.74
N GLY A 59 0.55 -11.00 -12.46
CA GLY A 59 1.43 -12.12 -12.14
C GLY A 59 1.37 -13.25 -13.17
N ASN A 60 2.40 -14.09 -13.15
CA ASN A 60 2.53 -15.25 -14.05
C ASN A 60 2.42 -16.60 -13.32
N GLY A 61 1.95 -16.60 -12.08
CA GLY A 61 1.93 -17.77 -11.19
C GLY A 61 3.16 -17.86 -10.28
N THR A 62 4.36 -17.56 -10.79
CA THR A 62 5.60 -17.62 -10.00
C THR A 62 5.97 -16.29 -9.36
N VAL A 63 5.88 -15.20 -10.14
CA VAL A 63 6.19 -13.84 -9.73
C VAL A 63 4.91 -13.00 -9.80
N GLY A 64 4.65 -12.27 -8.72
CA GLY A 64 3.62 -11.24 -8.68
C GLY A 64 4.24 -9.85 -8.68
N ILE A 65 3.53 -8.91 -9.29
CA ILE A 65 3.86 -7.49 -9.23
C ILE A 65 2.66 -6.70 -8.73
N ASN A 66 2.92 -5.65 -7.97
CA ASN A 66 1.95 -4.64 -7.57
C ASN A 66 2.52 -3.25 -7.88
N VAL A 67 1.89 -2.51 -8.80
CA VAL A 67 2.40 -1.25 -9.37
C VAL A 67 1.64 -0.06 -8.78
N LEU A 68 2.35 0.88 -8.15
CA LEU A 68 1.72 2.04 -7.51
C LEU A 68 1.43 3.21 -8.46
N SER A 69 2.01 3.21 -9.67
CA SER A 69 1.69 4.15 -10.75
C SER A 69 1.92 5.63 -10.38
N ARG A 70 3.01 5.92 -9.66
CA ARG A 70 3.37 7.26 -9.15
C ARG A 70 4.34 7.97 -10.11
N PRO A 71 3.90 9.04 -10.80
CA PRO A 71 4.77 9.78 -11.70
C PRO A 71 6.01 10.32 -10.98
N LEU A 72 7.17 10.17 -11.61
CA LEU A 72 8.48 10.63 -11.11
C LEU A 72 9.02 9.93 -9.85
N ASP A 73 8.23 9.06 -9.21
CA ASP A 73 8.61 8.28 -8.02
C ASP A 73 7.87 6.92 -8.01
N GLU A 74 8.11 6.12 -9.04
CA GLU A 74 7.40 4.86 -9.23
C GLU A 74 7.84 3.80 -8.22
N THR A 75 6.89 3.00 -7.74
CA THR A 75 7.17 1.87 -6.84
C THR A 75 6.49 0.63 -7.38
N VAL A 76 7.29 -0.38 -7.71
CA VAL A 76 6.83 -1.72 -8.10
C VAL A 76 7.22 -2.71 -7.02
N ILE A 77 6.22 -3.34 -6.42
CA ILE A 77 6.40 -4.27 -5.32
C ILE A 77 6.34 -5.68 -5.90
N PHE A 78 7.39 -6.45 -5.67
CA PHE A 78 7.52 -7.81 -6.18
C PHE A 78 7.19 -8.84 -5.10
N SER A 79 6.51 -9.90 -5.50
CA SER A 79 6.32 -11.11 -4.72
C SER A 79 6.79 -12.33 -5.53
N HIS A 80 7.11 -13.41 -4.83
CA HIS A 80 7.45 -14.69 -5.45
C HIS A 80 6.78 -15.82 -4.67
N GLU A 81 6.22 -16.79 -5.37
CA GLU A 81 5.48 -17.93 -4.79
C GLU A 81 6.31 -18.76 -3.77
N ARG A 82 7.64 -18.61 -3.75
CA ARG A 82 8.58 -19.37 -2.91
C ARG A 82 9.37 -18.51 -1.93
N LEU A 83 9.08 -17.21 -1.83
CA LEU A 83 9.76 -16.31 -0.92
C LEU A 83 9.14 -16.41 0.49
N PHE A 84 9.43 -17.51 1.16
CA PHE A 84 9.03 -17.77 2.53
C PHE A 84 10.16 -17.41 3.50
N LEU A 85 9.81 -17.12 4.75
CA LEU A 85 10.80 -17.08 5.83
C LEU A 85 11.46 -18.46 5.97
N PRO A 86 12.76 -18.52 6.34
CA PRO A 86 13.40 -19.78 6.66
C PRO A 86 12.57 -20.53 7.70
N GLN A 87 12.06 -21.70 7.31
CA GLN A 87 11.43 -22.62 8.25
C GLN A 87 12.53 -23.29 9.07
N GLY A 88 12.33 -23.34 10.39
CA GLY A 88 13.16 -24.15 11.27
C GLY A 88 13.08 -25.64 10.92
N PRO A 89 13.76 -26.51 11.67
CA PRO A 89 13.59 -27.95 11.49
C PRO A 89 12.10 -28.33 11.56
N PRO A 90 11.63 -29.28 10.73
CA PRO A 90 10.23 -29.68 10.72
C PRO A 90 9.76 -30.05 12.12
N THR A 91 8.64 -29.46 12.57
CA THR A 91 7.96 -29.92 13.77
C THR A 91 7.16 -31.16 13.41
N VAL A 92 7.55 -32.31 13.98
CA VAL A 92 6.78 -33.54 13.85
C VAL A 92 5.53 -33.37 14.71
N PRO A 93 4.30 -33.50 14.14
CA PRO A 93 3.10 -33.43 14.95
C PRO A 93 3.08 -34.60 15.96
N PRO A 94 2.49 -34.42 17.14
CA PRO A 94 2.31 -35.52 18.09
C PRO A 94 1.48 -36.65 17.46
N ASP A 95 1.77 -37.90 17.82
CA ASP A 95 1.00 -39.06 17.35
C ASP A 95 -0.40 -39.07 17.99
N MET A 96 -1.39 -38.63 17.21
CA MET A 96 -2.80 -38.58 17.60
C MET A 96 -3.58 -39.82 17.17
N GLY A 97 -2.98 -40.75 16.42
CA GLY A 97 -3.69 -41.90 15.86
C GLY A 97 -4.34 -42.76 16.95
N ASN A 98 -3.60 -42.99 18.04
CA ASN A 98 -4.05 -43.79 19.18
C ASN A 98 -5.15 -43.10 20.01
N ARG A 99 -5.24 -41.76 19.98
CA ARG A 99 -6.20 -40.97 20.78
C ARG A 99 -7.49 -40.62 20.04
N LEU A 100 -7.51 -40.80 18.72
CA LEU A 100 -8.61 -40.36 17.86
C LEU A 100 -9.96 -41.00 18.23
N PHE A 101 -9.96 -42.28 18.61
CA PHE A 101 -11.18 -42.98 19.04
C PHE A 101 -11.74 -42.42 20.34
N GLU A 102 -10.87 -42.11 21.29
CA GLU A 102 -11.25 -41.55 22.59
C GLU A 102 -11.78 -40.11 22.43
N ILE A 103 -11.11 -39.29 21.62
CA ILE A 103 -11.55 -37.92 21.30
C ILE A 103 -12.96 -37.94 20.68
N ARG A 104 -13.20 -38.83 19.70
CA ARG A 104 -14.53 -38.98 19.07
C ARG A 104 -15.60 -39.37 20.08
N ASN A 105 -15.31 -40.33 20.96
CA ASN A 105 -16.25 -40.74 22.00
C ASN A 105 -16.57 -39.60 22.99
N LEU A 106 -15.59 -38.78 23.35
CA LEU A 106 -15.83 -37.59 24.19
C LEU A 106 -16.74 -36.58 23.48
N ILE A 107 -16.53 -36.35 22.17
CA ILE A 107 -17.39 -35.47 21.35
C ILE A 107 -18.81 -36.02 21.28
N ASP A 108 -18.99 -37.32 21.02
CA ASP A 108 -20.30 -37.96 20.93
C ASP A 108 -21.10 -37.84 22.24
N ARG A 109 -20.41 -37.71 23.37
CA ARG A 109 -20.99 -37.51 24.71
C ARG A 109 -21.18 -36.03 25.09
N GLY A 110 -20.85 -35.09 24.20
CA GLY A 110 -20.91 -33.65 24.47
C GLY A 110 -19.80 -33.13 25.41
N LEU A 111 -18.74 -33.92 25.64
CA LEU A 111 -17.63 -33.63 26.56
C LEU A 111 -16.51 -32.85 25.83
N TYR A 112 -16.85 -31.68 25.28
CA TYR A 112 -15.94 -30.93 24.39
C TYR A 112 -14.68 -30.40 25.08
N ARG A 113 -14.77 -30.04 26.36
CA ARG A 113 -13.61 -29.58 27.14
C ARG A 113 -12.57 -30.69 27.25
N GLN A 114 -13.00 -31.89 27.67
CA GLN A 114 -12.13 -33.05 27.79
C GLN A 114 -11.56 -33.48 26.43
N ALA A 115 -12.36 -33.42 25.37
CA ALA A 115 -11.89 -33.70 24.02
C ALA A 115 -10.78 -32.74 23.58
N THR A 116 -10.88 -31.45 23.94
CA THR A 116 -9.87 -30.44 23.62
C THR A 116 -8.59 -30.64 24.42
N GLU A 117 -8.72 -30.90 25.72
CA GLU A 117 -7.58 -31.19 26.61
C GLU A 117 -6.82 -32.46 26.21
N LEU A 118 -7.49 -33.44 25.59
CA LEU A 118 -6.84 -34.66 25.10
C LEU A 118 -6.16 -34.47 23.74
N ALA A 119 -6.59 -33.48 22.96
CA ALA A 119 -6.13 -33.21 21.59
C ALA A 119 -4.82 -32.41 21.51
N PHE A 120 -4.45 -31.71 22.57
CA PHE A 120 -3.28 -30.82 22.67
C PHE A 120 -2.43 -31.15 23.89
#